data_AF-A0A969G4D0-F1
#
_entry.id   AF-A0A969G4D0-F1
#
_cell.length_a   1.000
_cell.length_b   1.000
_cell.length_c   1.000
_cell.angle_alpha   90.00
_cell.angle_beta   90.00
_cell.angle_gamma   90.00
#
_symmetry.space_group_name_H-M   'P 1'
#
loop_
_entity.id
_entity.type
_entity.pdbx_description
1 polymer ?
#
loop_
_entity_poly.entity_id
_entity_poly.type
_entity_poly.pdbx_seq_one_letter_code
_entity_poly.pdbx_strand_id
1 'polypeptide(L)'
;MPIHSETNLEYYVIPKVDYPRIETAIAQSGGLIRIRGPQKFGKTALLHHLLDKFQQQGDRRVILDLQKVDSTLLTDAESFLRALALYVTRSLGFASTLDDYWDPDLGAKLNCSFYFEEYLLEMLGGDRLIW
;
A
#
# COMPACT_ATOMS: atom_id res chain seq x y z
N MET A 1 1.36 -19.33 -12.46
CA MET A 1 1.85 -18.40 -13.51
C MET A 1 2.25 -17.09 -12.85
N PRO A 2 3.52 -16.65 -12.91
CA PRO A 2 3.88 -15.35 -12.42
C PRO A 2 3.57 -14.32 -13.52
N ILE A 3 2.53 -13.52 -13.32
CA ILE A 3 2.34 -12.29 -14.09
C ILE A 3 3.20 -11.23 -13.39
N HIS A 4 4.51 -11.28 -13.65
CA HIS A 4 5.31 -10.06 -13.69
C HIS A 4 5.11 -9.49 -15.10
N SER A 5 3.89 -9.06 -15.43
CA SER A 5 3.75 -8.17 -16.57
C SER A 5 4.26 -6.82 -16.08
N GLU A 6 5.45 -6.45 -16.50
CA GLU A 6 5.75 -5.04 -16.75
C GLU A 6 4.53 -4.51 -17.49
N THR A 7 3.73 -3.71 -16.80
CA THR A 7 2.55 -3.13 -17.43
C THR A 7 3.12 -2.15 -18.42
N ASN A 8 3.15 -2.50 -19.71
CA ASN A 8 3.66 -1.59 -20.72
C ASN A 8 2.68 -0.41 -20.79
N LEU A 9 3.09 0.71 -20.18
CA LEU A 9 2.31 1.95 -20.09
C LEU A 9 2.48 2.83 -21.34
N GLU A 10 3.31 2.44 -22.32
CA GLU A 10 3.59 3.21 -23.54
C GLU A 10 2.31 3.57 -24.31
N TYR A 11 1.31 2.69 -24.29
CA TYR A 11 0.02 2.87 -24.97
C TYR A 11 -1.15 3.11 -24.01
N TYR A 12 -0.89 3.35 -22.72
CA TYR A 12 -1.96 3.55 -21.74
C TYR A 12 -2.60 4.94 -21.87
N VAL A 13 -3.93 4.97 -22.04
CA VAL A 13 -4.68 6.24 -22.14
C VAL A 13 -5.12 6.70 -20.75
N ILE A 14 -4.59 7.84 -20.32
CA ILE A 14 -4.92 8.44 -19.03
C ILE A 14 -6.35 9.01 -19.04
N PRO A 15 -7.20 8.67 -18.05
CA PRO A 15 -8.54 9.24 -17.92
C PRO A 15 -8.49 10.74 -17.57
N LYS A 16 -8.54 11.61 -18.60
CA LYS A 16 -8.30 13.07 -18.46
C LYS A 16 -9.16 13.79 -17.41
N VAL A 17 -10.38 13.31 -17.16
CA VAL A 17 -11.33 13.96 -16.23
C VAL A 17 -11.01 13.61 -14.78
N ASP A 18 -10.70 12.36 -14.50
CA ASP A 18 -10.49 11.87 -13.12
C ASP A 18 -9.04 12.08 -12.65
N TYR A 19 -8.09 12.06 -13.58
CA TYR A 19 -6.67 12.08 -13.26
C TYR A 19 -6.23 13.29 -12.41
N PRO A 20 -6.63 14.55 -12.71
CA PRO A 20 -6.26 15.70 -11.85
C PRO A 20 -6.82 15.61 -10.42
N ARG A 21 -8.00 15.02 -10.25
CA ARG A 21 -8.63 14.83 -8.92
C ARG A 21 -7.89 13.77 -8.12
N ILE A 22 -7.52 12.69 -8.79
CA ILE A 22 -6.67 11.64 -8.24
C ILE A 22 -5.36 12.26 -7.78
N GLU A 23 -4.61 12.95 -8.65
CA GLU A 23 -3.33 13.57 -8.28
C GLU A 23 -3.46 14.52 -7.08
N THR A 24 -4.49 15.35 -7.06
CA THR A 24 -4.73 16.27 -5.93
C THR A 24 -4.97 15.52 -4.62
N ALA A 25 -5.75 14.43 -4.64
CA ALA A 25 -6.04 13.65 -3.45
C ALA A 25 -4.82 12.84 -2.98
N ILE A 26 -4.02 12.24 -3.88
CA ILE A 26 -2.79 11.54 -3.48
C ILE A 26 -1.73 12.53 -3.00
N ALA A 27 -1.76 13.80 -3.44
CA ALA A 27 -0.87 14.85 -2.97
C ALA A 27 -1.22 15.38 -1.56
N GLN A 28 -2.34 14.98 -0.95
CA GLN A 28 -2.67 15.28 0.45
C GLN A 28 -2.20 14.17 1.40
N SER A 29 -1.51 14.53 2.49
CA SER A 29 -1.11 13.57 3.51
C SER A 29 -2.34 12.85 4.08
N GLY A 30 -2.32 11.51 4.10
CA GLY A 30 -3.48 10.71 4.50
C GLY A 30 -4.62 10.65 3.48
N GLY A 31 -4.40 11.12 2.24
CA GLY A 31 -5.39 11.02 1.16
C GLY A 31 -5.73 9.56 0.83
N LEU A 32 -7.01 9.29 0.60
CA LEU A 32 -7.53 7.97 0.21
C LEU A 32 -8.29 8.08 -1.12
N ILE A 33 -7.94 7.24 -2.08
CA ILE A 33 -8.65 7.13 -3.36
C ILE A 33 -9.15 5.72 -3.57
N ARG A 34 -10.40 5.63 -4.02
CA ARG A 34 -11.01 4.37 -4.42
C ARG A 34 -11.27 4.36 -5.92
N ILE A 35 -10.48 3.59 -6.66
CA ILE A 35 -10.68 3.38 -8.10
C ILE A 35 -11.63 2.19 -8.30
N ARG A 36 -12.82 2.43 -8.87
CA ARG A 36 -13.82 1.38 -9.17
C ARG A 36 -14.12 1.31 -10.65
N GLY A 37 -14.33 0.08 -11.14
CA GLY A 37 -14.69 -0.18 -12.53
C GLY A 37 -14.65 -1.68 -12.85
N PRO A 38 -15.19 -2.10 -14.02
CA PRO A 38 -15.22 -3.50 -14.46
C PRO A 38 -13.83 -4.16 -14.51
N GLN A 39 -13.78 -5.49 -14.54
CA GLN A 39 -12.51 -6.21 -14.75
C GLN A 39 -11.87 -5.76 -16.07
N LYS A 40 -10.53 -5.69 -16.13
CA LYS A 40 -9.75 -5.24 -17.30
C LYS A 40 -9.95 -3.78 -17.74
N PHE A 41 -10.62 -2.94 -16.94
CA PHE A 41 -10.77 -1.49 -17.21
C PHE A 41 -9.47 -0.67 -17.02
N GLY A 42 -8.30 -1.32 -16.97
CA GLY A 42 -7.02 -0.62 -16.78
C GLY A 42 -6.80 -0.01 -15.40
N LYS A 43 -7.55 -0.44 -14.36
CA LYS A 43 -7.40 0.08 -12.98
C LYS A 43 -5.99 -0.15 -12.41
N THR A 44 -5.45 -1.36 -12.61
CA THR A 44 -4.09 -1.71 -12.18
C THR A 44 -3.04 -0.91 -12.95
N ALA A 45 -3.26 -0.70 -14.25
CA ALA A 45 -2.38 0.16 -15.06
C ALA A 45 -2.41 1.62 -14.60
N LEU A 46 -3.59 2.16 -14.28
CA LEU A 46 -3.73 3.49 -13.69
C LEU A 46 -2.96 3.61 -12.38
N LEU A 47 -3.11 2.62 -11.49
CA LEU A 47 -2.40 2.58 -10.21
C LEU A 47 -0.88 2.57 -10.42
N HIS A 48 -0.35 1.71 -11.30
CA HIS A 48 1.08 1.69 -11.62
C HIS A 48 1.58 3.02 -12.18
N HIS A 49 0.85 3.60 -13.14
CA HIS A 49 1.21 4.89 -13.72
C HIS A 49 1.31 6.01 -12.67
N LEU A 50 0.32 6.08 -11.77
CA LEU A 50 0.32 7.04 -10.67
C LEU A 50 1.53 6.82 -9.75
N LEU A 51 1.73 5.57 -9.30
CA LEU A 51 2.80 5.24 -8.36
C LEU A 51 4.19 5.44 -8.95
N ASP A 52 4.39 5.20 -10.25
CA ASP A 52 5.66 5.46 -10.92
C ASP A 52 5.99 6.96 -10.91
N LYS A 53 4.99 7.83 -11.09
CA LYS A 53 5.16 9.28 -10.99
C LYS A 53 5.59 9.72 -9.58
N PHE A 54 4.96 9.20 -8.53
CA PHE A 54 5.32 9.56 -7.14
C PHE A 54 6.68 8.98 -6.74
N GLN A 55 7.02 7.77 -7.20
CA GLN A 55 8.36 7.23 -6.97
C GLN A 55 9.46 8.10 -7.58
N GLN A 56 9.22 8.69 -8.77
CA GLN A 56 10.15 9.65 -9.38
C GLN A 56 10.30 10.96 -8.56
N GLN A 57 9.32 11.28 -7.70
CA GLN A 57 9.36 12.43 -6.79
C GLN A 57 10.06 12.11 -5.46
N GLY A 58 10.51 10.88 -5.26
CA GLY A 58 11.20 10.44 -4.04
C GLY A 58 10.30 9.74 -3.03
N ASP A 59 9.00 9.60 -3.30
CA ASP A 59 8.08 8.90 -2.41
C ASP A 59 8.36 7.40 -2.37
N ARG A 60 8.18 6.80 -1.18
CA ARG A 60 8.19 5.33 -1.04
C ARG A 60 6.80 4.77 -1.30
N ARG A 61 6.75 3.61 -1.96
CA ARG A 61 5.50 2.91 -2.30
C ARG A 61 5.49 1.47 -1.79
N VAL A 62 4.32 1.00 -1.39
CA VAL A 62 4.05 -0.42 -1.11
C VAL A 62 2.80 -0.83 -1.89
N ILE A 63 2.89 -1.93 -2.66
CA ILE A 63 1.77 -2.42 -3.48
C ILE A 63 1.29 -3.75 -2.91
N LEU A 64 0.13 -3.76 -2.26
CA LEU A 64 -0.50 -4.99 -1.77
C LEU A 64 -1.53 -5.53 -2.77
N ASP A 65 -1.28 -6.72 -3.32
CA ASP A 65 -2.26 -7.47 -4.10
C ASP A 65 -2.93 -8.52 -3.21
N LEU A 66 -4.15 -8.22 -2.72
CA LEU A 66 -4.92 -9.12 -1.88
C LEU A 66 -5.27 -10.46 -2.56
N GLN A 67 -5.18 -10.56 -3.90
CA GLN A 67 -5.38 -11.83 -4.60
C GLN A 67 -4.22 -12.83 -4.39
N LYS A 68 -3.06 -12.34 -3.93
CA LYS A 68 -1.87 -13.16 -3.64
C LYS A 68 -1.73 -13.50 -2.16
N VAL A 69 -2.56 -12.91 -1.31
CA VAL A 69 -2.56 -13.16 0.14
C VAL A 69 -3.30 -14.46 0.40
N ASP A 70 -2.76 -15.32 1.28
CA ASP A 70 -3.45 -16.54 1.68
C ASP A 70 -4.81 -16.18 2.31
N SER A 71 -5.85 -16.86 1.86
CA SER A 71 -7.21 -16.73 2.40
C SER A 71 -7.28 -16.90 3.92
N THR A 72 -6.39 -17.70 4.51
CA THR A 72 -6.29 -17.88 5.97
C THR A 72 -5.88 -16.62 6.71
N LEU A 73 -5.19 -15.68 6.05
CA LEU A 73 -4.84 -14.38 6.62
C LEU A 73 -5.95 -13.33 6.44
N LEU A 74 -7.01 -13.65 5.70
CA LEU A 74 -8.15 -12.77 5.44
C LEU A 74 -9.39 -13.13 6.29
N THR A 75 -9.27 -14.11 7.18
CA THR A 75 -10.40 -14.63 7.98
C THR A 75 -10.81 -13.72 9.12
N ASP A 76 -9.85 -13.02 9.72
CA ASP A 76 -10.06 -12.20 10.90
C ASP A 76 -9.09 -11.01 10.93
N ALA A 77 -9.43 -10.01 11.74
CA ALA A 77 -8.68 -8.76 11.82
C ALA A 77 -7.28 -8.94 12.42
N GLU A 78 -7.10 -9.90 13.33
CA GLU A 78 -5.83 -10.16 14.01
C GLU A 78 -4.80 -10.69 12.99
N SER A 79 -5.16 -11.77 12.31
CA SER A 79 -4.34 -12.38 11.25
C SER A 79 -4.03 -11.40 10.12
N PHE A 80 -5.05 -10.65 9.66
CA PHE A 80 -4.89 -9.71 8.56
C PHE A 80 -3.99 -8.53 8.90
N LEU A 81 -4.24 -7.84 10.02
CA LEU A 81 -3.49 -6.62 10.37
C LEU A 81 -2.04 -6.94 10.71
N ARG A 82 -1.81 -8.07 11.39
CA ARG A 82 -0.46 -8.55 11.69
C ARG A 82 0.31 -8.89 10.41
N ALA A 83 -0.33 -9.59 9.46
CA ALA A 83 0.27 -9.90 8.17
C ALA A 83 0.50 -8.63 7.32
N LEU A 84 -0.42 -7.67 7.35
CA LEU A 84 -0.29 -6.38 6.68
C LEU A 84 0.93 -5.61 7.18
N ALA A 85 1.08 -5.48 8.50
CA ALA A 85 2.21 -4.79 9.11
C ALA A 85 3.54 -5.45 8.74
N LEU A 86 3.61 -6.79 8.80
CA LEU A 86 4.78 -7.55 8.35
C LEU A 86 5.08 -7.34 6.86
N TYR A 87 4.04 -7.38 6.02
CA TYR A 87 4.17 -7.19 4.58
C TYR A 87 4.73 -5.81 4.23
N VAL A 88 4.18 -4.75 4.84
CA VAL A 88 4.63 -3.38 4.61
C VAL A 88 6.07 -3.21 5.07
N THR A 89 6.41 -3.72 6.27
CA THR A 89 7.79 -3.68 6.80
C THR A 89 8.80 -4.27 5.82
N ARG A 90 8.53 -5.49 5.34
CA ARG A 90 9.40 -6.19 4.40
C ARG A 90 9.45 -5.51 3.04
N SER A 91 8.32 -4.96 2.57
CA SER A 91 8.25 -4.24 1.30
C SER A 91 9.08 -2.95 1.31
N LEU A 92 9.23 -2.32 2.47
CA LEU A 92 10.08 -1.14 2.67
C LEU A 92 11.55 -1.50 2.92
N GLY A 93 11.90 -2.79 2.97
CA GLY A 93 13.27 -3.26 3.19
C GLY A 93 13.73 -3.24 4.65
N PHE A 94 12.81 -3.08 5.59
CA PHE A 94 13.14 -3.07 7.02
C PHE A 94 13.11 -4.48 7.62
N ALA A 95 13.92 -4.70 8.65
CA ALA A 95 13.79 -5.87 9.50
C ALA A 95 12.47 -5.80 10.27
N SER A 96 11.88 -6.93 10.62
CA SER A 96 10.63 -6.94 11.39
C SER A 96 10.91 -7.20 12.86
N THR A 97 10.35 -6.34 13.70
CA THR A 97 10.32 -6.42 15.17
C THR A 97 8.87 -6.62 15.65
N LEU A 98 8.00 -7.16 14.78
CA LEU A 98 6.56 -7.20 15.02
C LEU A 98 6.20 -7.90 16.33
N ASP A 99 6.94 -8.95 16.70
CA ASP A 99 6.74 -9.71 17.94
C ASP A 99 6.96 -8.87 19.20
N ASP A 100 7.85 -7.87 19.13
CA ASP A 100 8.18 -7.00 20.26
C ASP A 100 7.11 -5.94 20.52
N TYR A 101 6.34 -5.58 19.48
CA TYR A 101 5.30 -4.54 19.53
C TYR A 101 3.89 -5.10 19.71
N TRP A 102 3.68 -6.40 19.50
CA TRP A 102 2.34 -6.96 19.39
C TRP A 102 1.84 -7.51 20.73
N ASP A 103 1.14 -6.66 21.48
CA ASP A 103 0.57 -6.99 22.78
C ASP A 103 -0.83 -7.63 22.63
N PRO A 104 -1.04 -8.88 23.08
CA PRO A 104 -2.36 -9.53 23.04
C PRO A 104 -3.48 -8.73 23.74
N ASP A 105 -3.16 -7.91 24.76
CA ASP A 105 -4.14 -7.18 25.56
C ASP A 105 -4.62 -5.89 24.87
N LEU A 106 -3.86 -5.33 23.94
CA LEU A 106 -4.22 -4.12 23.17
C LEU A 106 -5.12 -4.43 21.97
N GLY A 107 -5.00 -5.64 21.43
CA GLY A 107 -5.71 -6.10 20.25
C GLY A 107 -5.19 -5.55 18.91
N ALA A 108 -5.50 -6.27 17.84
CA ALA A 108 -4.96 -6.07 16.49
C ALA A 108 -4.88 -4.62 15.98
N LYS A 109 -5.94 -3.82 16.22
CA LYS A 109 -6.05 -2.47 15.66
C LYS A 109 -5.06 -1.51 16.31
N LEU A 110 -4.98 -1.53 17.64
CA LEU A 110 -4.06 -0.68 18.38
C LEU A 110 -2.62 -1.13 18.15
N ASN A 111 -2.35 -2.44 18.19
CA ASN A 111 -1.03 -2.98 17.84
C ASN A 111 -0.57 -2.53 16.45
N CYS A 112 -1.46 -2.62 15.46
CA CYS A 112 -1.15 -2.14 14.11
C CYS A 112 -0.86 -0.64 14.13
N SER A 113 -1.72 0.19 14.72
CA SER A 113 -1.49 1.64 14.80
C SER A 113 -0.15 1.98 15.45
N PHE A 114 0.15 1.44 16.63
CA PHE A 114 1.40 1.71 17.33
C PHE A 114 2.61 1.21 16.56
N TYR A 115 2.56 0.03 15.96
CA TYR A 115 3.66 -0.45 15.12
C TYR A 115 3.93 0.48 13.92
N PHE A 116 2.88 1.00 13.28
CA PHE A 116 3.07 1.96 12.19
C PHE A 116 3.63 3.29 12.68
N GLU A 117 3.13 3.80 13.80
CA GLU A 117 3.52 5.10 14.34
C GLU A 117 4.92 5.09 14.97
N GLU A 118 5.22 4.10 15.81
CA GLU A 118 6.43 4.05 16.62
C GLU A 118 7.59 3.34 15.93
N TYR A 119 7.33 2.44 14.97
CA TYR A 119 8.39 1.73 14.26
C TYR A 119 8.52 2.18 12.82
N LEU A 120 7.48 2.02 12.01
CA LEU A 120 7.60 2.26 10.57
C LEU A 120 7.81 3.74 10.22
N LEU A 121 7.05 4.65 10.82
CA LEU A 121 7.23 6.09 10.57
C LEU A 121 8.57 6.61 11.10
N GLU A 122 9.05 6.12 12.24
CA GLU A 122 10.38 6.45 12.75
C GLU A 122 11.49 5.99 11.79
N MET A 123 11.41 4.75 11.29
CA MET A 123 12.36 4.21 10.32
C MET A 123 12.34 4.94 8.97
N LEU A 124 11.24 5.62 8.66
CA LEU A 124 11.08 6.48 7.49
C LEU A 124 11.53 7.92 7.75
N GLY A 125 11.96 8.28 8.95
CA GLY A 125 12.37 9.65 9.28
C GLY A 125 11.23 10.67 9.27
N GLY A 126 9.98 10.21 9.44
CA GLY A 126 8.79 11.06 9.29
C GLY A 126 8.43 11.38 7.84
N ASP A 127 9.10 10.75 6.86
CA ASP A 127 8.77 10.91 5.45
C ASP A 127 7.41 10.30 5.12
N ARG A 128 6.81 10.87 4.08
CA ARG A 128 5.46 10.56 3.65
C ARG A 128 5.36 9.16 3.02
N LEU A 129 4.48 8.32 3.56
CA LEU A 129 4.03 7.08 2.93
C LEU A 129 2.85 7.34 1.98
N ILE A 130 2.95 6.87 0.75
CA ILE A 130 1.81 6.74 -0.16
C ILE A 130 1.43 5.26 -0.24
N TRP A 131 0.14 5.00 0.00
CA TRP A 131 -0.46 3.68 0.10
C TRP A 131 -1.35 3.37 -1.11
#